data_AF-A0ABD5S4U1-F1
#
_entry.id   AF-A0ABD5S4U1-F1
#
_cell.length_a   1.000
_cell.length_b   1.000
_cell.length_c   1.000
_cell.angle_alpha   90.00
_cell.angle_beta   90.00
_cell.angle_gamma   90.00
#
_symmetry.space_group_name_H-M   'P 1'
#
loop_
_entity.id
_entity.type
_entity.pdbx_description
1 polymer ?
#
loop_
_entity_poly.entity_id
_entity_poly.type
_entity_poly.pdbx_seq_one_letter_code
_entity_poly.pdbx_strand_id
1 'polypeptide(L)'
;APMPENAAESAEMVVTRPSSFHEMRARREDRRISLSDGLWDRMRTGDLPDPEGTDCRALVDGKVSVSPLTAPHTTEHHGSLDDLAASYGD
;
A
#
# COMPACT_ATOMS: atom_id res chain seq x y z
N ALA A 1 9.95 10.47 -3.83
CA ALA A 1 10.32 11.81 -4.35
C ALA A 1 11.84 11.95 -4.24
N PRO A 2 12.51 12.69 -5.14
CA PRO A 2 13.93 12.99 -4.97
C PRO A 2 14.17 13.75 -3.66
N MET A 3 15.30 13.49 -3.01
CA MET A 3 15.67 14.18 -1.77
C MET A 3 15.85 15.67 -2.06
N PRO A 4 15.34 16.58 -1.22
CA PRO A 4 15.58 18.00 -1.38
C PRO A 4 17.08 18.28 -1.28
N GLU A 5 17.60 19.15 -2.15
CA GLU A 5 19.02 19.49 -2.28
C GLU A 5 19.65 20.02 -0.97
N ASN A 6 18.82 20.40 0.01
CA ASN A 6 19.21 20.95 1.31
C ASN A 6 19.07 19.96 2.47
N ALA A 7 18.86 18.66 2.21
CA ALA A 7 18.91 17.65 3.27
C ALA A 7 20.36 17.54 3.76
N ALA A 8 20.63 18.09 4.94
CA ALA A 8 21.99 18.19 5.49
C ALA A 8 22.67 16.82 5.68
N GLU A 9 21.90 15.73 5.77
CA GLU A 9 22.37 14.34 5.81
C GLU A 9 21.37 13.42 5.09
N SER A 10 21.85 12.32 4.51
CA SER A 10 21.01 11.26 3.95
C SER A 10 20.10 10.66 5.03
N ALA A 11 18.83 10.41 4.70
CA ALA A 11 17.90 9.75 5.61
C ALA A 11 18.42 8.37 6.05
N GLU A 12 18.19 8.01 7.31
CA GLU A 12 18.53 6.70 7.87
C GLU A 12 17.86 5.60 7.03
N MET A 13 18.63 4.58 6.64
CA MET A 13 18.12 3.43 5.91
C MET A 13 17.96 2.25 6.87
N VAL A 14 16.79 1.62 6.87
CA VAL A 14 16.44 0.53 7.79
C VAL A 14 15.85 -0.65 7.05
N VAL A 15 16.20 -1.87 7.49
CA VAL A 15 15.55 -3.10 7.03
C VAL A 15 14.23 -3.24 7.79
N THR A 16 13.16 -3.47 7.04
CA THR A 16 11.79 -3.54 7.57
C THR A 16 11.10 -4.80 7.09
N ARG A 17 9.86 -5.01 7.53
CA ARG A 17 8.93 -6.01 6.98
C ARG A 17 7.75 -5.32 6.28
N PRO A 18 7.12 -5.97 5.30
CA PRO A 18 5.95 -5.40 4.62
C PRO A 18 4.81 -5.11 5.60
N SER A 19 4.24 -3.91 5.50
CA SER A 19 2.95 -3.59 6.13
C SER A 19 1.85 -4.46 5.55
N SER A 20 0.89 -4.85 6.41
CA SER A 20 -0.32 -5.58 5.99
C SER A 20 -1.55 -4.67 5.90
N PHE A 21 -1.45 -3.44 6.43
CA PHE A 21 -2.57 -2.51 6.40
C PHE A 21 -2.80 -1.99 4.99
N HIS A 22 -4.07 -2.03 4.57
CA HIS A 22 -4.50 -1.60 3.24
C HIS A 22 -5.87 -0.93 3.37
N GLU A 23 -6.03 0.23 2.73
CA GLU A 23 -7.28 1.01 2.78
C GLU A 23 -7.68 1.52 1.39
N MET A 24 -7.70 0.63 0.39
CA MET A 24 -8.27 0.95 -0.92
C MET A 24 -9.80 0.86 -0.85
N ARG A 25 -10.47 1.90 -1.34
CA ARG A 25 -11.92 1.90 -1.53
C ARG A 25 -12.25 2.14 -3.00
N ALA A 26 -13.36 1.56 -3.45
CA ALA A 26 -13.92 1.79 -4.76
C ALA A 26 -15.34 2.33 -4.64
N ARG A 27 -15.66 3.36 -5.42
CA ARG A 27 -17.03 3.88 -5.58
C ARG A 27 -17.39 3.90 -7.05
N ARG A 28 -18.56 3.36 -7.39
CA ARG A 28 -19.10 3.37 -8.76
C ARG A 28 -20.19 4.43 -8.90
N GLU A 29 -20.10 5.22 -9.96
CA GLU A 29 -21.10 6.20 -10.38
C GLU A 29 -21.32 6.01 -11.89
N ASP A 30 -22.50 5.51 -12.26
CA ASP A 30 -22.83 5.10 -13.63
C ASP A 30 -21.75 4.20 -14.26
N ARG A 31 -21.01 4.72 -15.24
CA ARG A 31 -19.93 4.00 -15.94
C ARG A 31 -18.53 4.34 -15.43
N ARG A 32 -18.41 5.12 -14.35
CA ARG A 32 -17.14 5.51 -13.74
C ARG A 32 -16.92 4.75 -12.44
N ILE A 33 -15.71 4.25 -12.26
CA ILE A 33 -15.22 3.73 -10.98
C ILE A 33 -14.13 4.68 -10.50
N SER A 34 -14.27 5.18 -9.27
CA SER A 34 -13.27 5.98 -8.58
C SER A 34 -12.63 5.12 -7.49
N LEU A 35 -11.31 4.95 -7.58
CA LEU A 35 -10.50 4.29 -6.56
C LEU A 35 -9.86 5.37 -5.67
N SER A 36 -9.95 5.20 -4.36
CA SER A 36 -9.31 6.08 -3.39
C SER A 36 -8.45 5.24 -2.44
N ASP A 37 -7.20 5.64 -2.28
CA ASP A 37 -6.28 5.02 -1.34
C ASP A 37 -6.23 5.85 -0.05
N GLY A 38 -6.82 5.31 1.03
CA GLY A 38 -6.83 5.95 2.35
C GLY A 38 -5.49 5.83 3.10
N LEU A 39 -4.58 4.96 2.65
CA LEU A 39 -3.28 4.77 3.30
C LEU A 39 -2.47 6.06 3.31
N TRP A 40 -2.42 6.77 2.19
CA TRP A 40 -1.66 8.03 2.07
C TRP A 40 -2.16 9.13 2.99
N ASP A 41 -3.47 9.24 3.17
CA ASP A 41 -4.06 10.21 4.10
C ASP A 41 -3.64 9.92 5.54
N ARG A 42 -3.59 8.64 5.93
CA ARG A 42 -3.10 8.21 7.24
C ARG A 42 -1.60 8.40 7.40
N MET A 43 -0.81 8.11 6.37
CA MET A 43 0.63 8.38 6.38
C MET A 43 0.90 9.87 6.62
N ARG A 44 0.11 10.75 5.99
CA ARG A 44 0.23 12.21 6.16
C ARG A 44 -0.10 12.66 7.58
N THR A 45 -1.03 12.01 8.27
CA THR A 45 -1.38 12.34 9.66
C THR A 45 -0.54 11.60 10.70
N GLY A 46 0.21 10.58 10.28
CA GLY A 46 0.95 9.67 11.17
C GLY A 46 0.09 8.60 11.85
N ASP A 47 -1.22 8.58 11.59
CA ASP A 47 -2.20 7.66 12.17
C ASP A 47 -2.26 6.33 11.42
N LEU A 48 -1.14 5.62 11.43
CA LEU A 48 -1.04 4.26 10.91
C LEU A 48 -1.23 3.24 12.04
N PRO A 49 -2.00 2.16 11.81
CA PRO A 49 -2.06 1.03 12.74
C PRO A 49 -0.79 0.15 12.64
N ASP A 50 0.06 0.39 11.64
CA ASP A 50 1.27 -0.39 11.43
C ASP A 50 2.28 -0.21 12.58
N PRO A 51 2.79 -1.32 13.17
CA PRO A 51 3.74 -1.28 14.26
C PRO A 51 5.14 -0.85 13.79
N GLU A 52 6.01 -0.55 14.75
CA GLU A 52 7.43 -0.31 14.51
C GLU A 52 8.09 -1.48 13.72
N GLY A 53 9.04 -1.12 12.85
CA GLY A 53 9.76 -2.06 11.97
C GLY A 53 9.01 -2.44 10.69
N THR A 54 7.82 -1.88 10.44
CA THR A 54 7.13 -1.99 9.14
C THR A 54 7.57 -0.87 8.19
N ASP A 55 7.41 -1.11 6.88
CA ASP A 55 7.80 -0.14 5.85
C ASP A 55 6.99 1.16 5.91
N CYS A 56 5.67 1.10 6.05
CA CYS A 56 4.84 2.29 6.12
C CYS A 56 5.15 3.13 7.36
N ARG A 57 5.43 2.48 8.51
CA ARG A 57 5.91 3.19 9.71
C ARG A 57 7.25 3.88 9.47
N ALA A 58 8.22 3.18 8.89
CA ALA A 58 9.54 3.75 8.60
C ALA A 58 9.47 4.98 7.69
N LEU A 59 8.59 4.98 6.69
CA LEU A 59 8.37 6.14 5.82
C LEU A 59 7.80 7.35 6.57
N VAL A 60 6.82 7.12 7.46
CA VAL A 60 6.26 8.18 8.32
C VAL A 60 7.31 8.75 9.27
N ASP A 61 8.23 7.92 9.75
CA ASP A 61 9.33 8.31 10.63
C ASP A 61 10.50 8.99 9.87
N GLY A 62 10.35 9.23 8.56
CA GLY A 62 11.35 9.92 7.74
C GLY A 62 12.55 9.07 7.32
N LYS A 63 12.42 7.74 7.39
CA LYS A 63 13.47 6.77 7.04
C LYS A 63 13.29 6.21 5.64
N VAL A 64 14.38 5.71 5.06
CA VAL A 64 14.34 4.88 3.86
C VAL A 64 14.10 3.43 4.28
N SER A 65 13.00 2.84 3.81
CA SER A 65 12.64 1.45 4.08
C SER A 65 13.22 0.51 3.02
N VAL A 66 13.82 -0.60 3.45
CA VAL A 66 14.26 -1.71 2.60
C VAL A 66 13.60 -3.00 3.10
N SER A 67 12.50 -3.40 2.45
CA SER A 67 11.75 -4.61 2.81
C SER A 67 12.14 -5.78 1.90
N PRO A 68 12.57 -6.94 2.43
CA PRO A 68 12.65 -8.15 1.64
C PRO A 68 11.23 -8.60 1.28
N LEU A 69 10.99 -8.82 -0.02
CA LEU A 69 9.74 -9.39 -0.52
C LEU A 69 9.99 -10.82 -0.97
N THR A 70 9.24 -11.75 -0.39
CA THR A 70 9.21 -13.14 -0.84
C THR A 70 7.90 -13.36 -1.58
N ALA A 71 7.97 -13.72 -2.86
CA ALA A 71 6.82 -14.30 -3.56
C ALA A 71 6.78 -15.80 -3.20
N PRO A 72 5.69 -16.26 -2.58
CA PRO A 72 4.59 -16.74 -3.41
C PRO A 72 3.29 -16.05 -3.01
N HIS A 73 2.71 -15.29 -3.93
CA HIS A 73 1.33 -14.87 -3.79
C HIS A 73 0.46 -16.11 -4.00
N THR A 74 0.16 -16.84 -2.93
CA THR A 74 -0.89 -17.86 -2.96
C THR A 74 -2.21 -17.14 -3.20
N THR A 75 -2.79 -17.36 -4.37
CA THR A 75 -4.12 -16.85 -4.70
C THR A 75 -5.16 -17.75 -4.06
N GLU A 76 -6.09 -17.16 -3.31
CA GLU A 76 -7.28 -17.87 -2.85
C GLU A 76 -8.29 -17.99 -3.99
N HIS A 77 -9.03 -19.10 -4.02
CA HIS A 77 -10.11 -19.29 -4.97
C HIS A 77 -11.33 -18.47 -4.57
N HIS A 78 -11.95 -17.76 -5.53
CA HIS A 78 -13.15 -16.96 -5.31
C HIS A 78 -14.23 -17.31 -6.34
N GLY A 79 -15.28 -18.02 -5.92
CA GLY A 79 -16.37 -18.43 -6.85
C GLY A 79 -17.07 -17.25 -7.54
N SER A 80 -17.10 -16.07 -6.91
CA SER A 80 -17.63 -14.85 -7.55
C SER A 80 -16.82 -14.39 -8.75
N LEU A 81 -15.52 -14.72 -8.82
CA LEU A 81 -14.71 -14.45 -10.00
C LEU A 81 -15.00 -15.44 -11.12
N ASP A 82 -15.39 -16.67 -10.80
CA ASP A 82 -15.84 -17.66 -11.79
C ASP A 82 -17.16 -17.21 -12.43
N ASP A 83 -18.12 -16.77 -11.62
CA ASP A 83 -19.39 -16.23 -12.12
C ASP A 83 -19.18 -14.99 -13.01
N LEU A 84 -18.26 -14.10 -12.60
CA LEU A 84 -17.88 -12.93 -13.40
C LEU A 84 -17.25 -13.35 -14.73
N ALA A 85 -16.36 -14.34 -14.72
CA ALA A 85 -15.71 -14.83 -15.93
C ALA A 85 -16.70 -15.52 -16.87
N ALA A 86 -17.62 -16.32 -16.33
CA ALA A 86 -18.63 -17.04 -17.09
C ALA A 86 -19.63 -16.11 -17.79
N SER A 87 -19.94 -14.95 -17.19
CA SER A 87 -20.86 -13.95 -17.74
C SER A 87 -20.18 -12.94 -18.68
N TYR A 88 -18.87 -13.04 -18.90
CA TYR A 88 -18.15 -12.09 -19.73
C TYR A 88 -18.41 -12.34 -21.22
N GLY A 89 -19.23 -11.48 -21.84
CA GLY A 89 -19.50 -11.49 -23.29
C GLY A 89 -20.89 -11.96 -23.69
N ASP A 90 -21.71 -12.38 -22.73
CA ASP A 90 -23.18 -12.50 -22.87
C ASP A 90 -23.85 -11.11 -22.88
#